data_AF-A0A967X979-F1
#
_entry.id   AF-A0A967X979-F1
#
_cell.length_a   1.000
_cell.length_b   1.000
_cell.length_c   1.000
_cell.angle_alpha   90.00
_cell.angle_beta   90.00
_cell.angle_gamma   90.00
#
_symmetry.space_group_name_H-M   'P 1'
#
loop_
_entity.id
_entity.type
_entity.pdbx_description
1 polymer ?
#
loop_
_entity_poly.entity_id
_entity_poly.type
_entity_poly.pdbx_seq_one_letter_code
_entity_poly.pdbx_strand_id
1 'polypeptide(L)'
;LAISPDGTRIAYIGRSGNDDVIFLRHAHQREAQALKGTNGADFPFFSPDGEWIGFDSDGKLKKVSVLGGPPVTLCDAPNLRGASWAGDGTIVFVPGRSGGMARVSEAGGE
;
A
#
# COMPACT_ATOMS: atom_id res chain seq x y z
N LEU A 1 -4.84 -8.22 1.45
CA LEU A 1 -4.86 -8.68 0.05
C LEU A 1 -5.54 -7.60 -0.77
N ALA A 2 -5.00 -7.26 -1.93
CA ALA A 2 -5.61 -6.38 -2.91
C ALA A 2 -5.41 -6.93 -4.33
N ILE A 3 -6.28 -6.54 -5.24
CA ILE A 3 -6.23 -6.87 -6.67
C ILE A 3 -6.12 -5.55 -7.43
N SER A 4 -5.27 -5.49 -8.45
CA SER A 4 -5.12 -4.28 -9.27
C SER A 4 -6.40 -3.97 -10.05
N PRO A 5 -6.62 -2.72 -10.45
CA PRO A 5 -7.84 -2.32 -11.17
C PRO A 5 -8.08 -3.11 -12.47
N ASP A 6 -6.99 -3.49 -13.16
CA ASP A 6 -7.01 -4.31 -14.38
C ASP A 6 -7.13 -5.82 -14.11
N GLY A 7 -7.13 -6.24 -12.84
CA GLY A 7 -7.18 -7.65 -12.43
C GLY A 7 -5.91 -8.47 -12.69
N THR A 8 -4.85 -7.87 -13.24
CA THR A 8 -3.66 -8.61 -13.67
C THR A 8 -2.65 -8.87 -12.56
N ARG A 9 -2.78 -8.18 -11.42
CA ARG A 9 -1.85 -8.24 -10.29
C ARG A 9 -2.57 -8.41 -8.97
N ILE A 10 -1.92 -9.12 -8.07
CA ILE A 10 -2.39 -9.41 -6.72
C ILE A 10 -1.29 -9.00 -5.74
N ALA A 11 -1.61 -8.11 -4.81
CA ALA A 11 -0.74 -7.71 -3.72
C ALA A 11 -1.23 -8.34 -2.41
N TYR A 12 -0.35 -9.02 -1.68
CA TYR A 12 -0.71 -9.65 -0.41
C TYR A 12 0.44 -9.60 0.59
N ILE A 13 0.10 -9.66 1.87
CA ILE A 13 1.08 -9.75 2.94
C ILE A 13 1.53 -11.20 3.07
N GLY A 14 2.83 -11.41 3.10
CA GLY A 14 3.45 -12.71 3.34
C GLY A 14 4.72 -12.55 4.16
N ARG A 15 5.18 -13.65 4.75
CA ARG A 15 6.40 -13.65 5.56
C ARG A 15 7.65 -13.73 4.68
N SER A 16 8.63 -12.88 4.93
CA SER A 16 9.99 -12.99 4.40
C SER A 16 10.99 -12.86 5.55
N GLY A 17 11.53 -14.00 6.01
CA GLY A 17 12.32 -14.04 7.24
C GLY A 17 11.44 -13.80 8.46
N ASN A 18 11.78 -12.81 9.28
CA ASN A 18 11.00 -12.44 10.48
C ASN A 18 9.93 -11.39 10.21
N ASP A 19 9.97 -10.73 9.06
CA ASP A 19 9.08 -9.61 8.75
C ASP A 19 7.94 -10.02 7.83
N ASP A 20 6.81 -9.34 8.01
CA ASP A 20 5.74 -9.30 7.03
C ASP A 20 6.11 -8.28 5.94
N VAL A 21 5.96 -8.69 4.68
CA VAL A 21 6.27 -7.87 3.50
C VAL A 21 5.17 -8.01 2.45
N ILE A 22 5.11 -7.03 1.54
CA ILE A 22 4.22 -7.11 0.39
C ILE A 22 4.84 -8.04 -0.65
N PHE A 23 4.10 -9.08 -1.01
CA PHE A 23 4.34 -9.87 -2.20
C PHE A 23 3.42 -9.39 -3.33
N LEU A 24 4.01 -9.18 -4.50
CA LEU A 24 3.31 -8.89 -5.73
C LEU A 24 3.38 -10.10 -6.66
N ARG A 25 2.22 -10.54 -7.15
CA ARG A 25 2.11 -11.65 -8.09
C ARG A 25 1.26 -11.26 -9.29
N HIS A 26 1.70 -11.60 -10.49
CA HIS A 26 0.82 -11.56 -11.65
C HIS A 26 -0.25 -12.66 -11.54
N ALA A 27 -1.51 -12.35 -11.86
CA ALA A 27 -2.63 -13.28 -11.71
C ALA A 27 -2.43 -14.59 -12.50
N HIS A 28 -1.72 -14.52 -13.63
CA HIS A 28 -1.42 -15.66 -14.50
C HIS A 28 -0.09 -16.36 -14.18
N GLN A 29 0.69 -15.86 -13.21
CA GLN A 29 1.97 -16.43 -12.83
C GLN A 29 1.88 -17.01 -11.41
N ARG A 30 2.69 -18.04 -11.14
CA ARG A 30 2.69 -18.69 -9.82
C ARG A 30 3.66 -18.01 -8.87
N GLU A 31 4.75 -17.47 -9.42
CA GLU A 31 5.83 -16.84 -8.71
C GLU A 31 5.42 -15.44 -8.25
N ALA A 32 5.58 -15.18 -6.95
CA ALA A 32 5.40 -13.87 -6.36
C ALA A 32 6.76 -13.26 -6.01
N GLN A 33 6.89 -11.95 -6.21
CA GLN A 33 8.07 -11.18 -5.85
C GLN A 33 7.82 -10.39 -4.57
N ALA A 34 8.73 -10.48 -3.60
CA ALA A 34 8.72 -9.61 -2.44
C ALA A 34 9.17 -8.18 -2.83
N LEU A 35 8.38 -7.18 -2.45
CA LEU A 35 8.72 -5.77 -2.61
C LEU A 35 9.61 -5.33 -1.45
N LYS A 36 10.87 -5.04 -1.75
CA LYS A 36 11.87 -4.63 -0.74
C LYS A 36 11.45 -3.32 -0.07
N GLY A 37 11.80 -3.15 1.21
CA GLY A 37 11.49 -1.96 2.00
C GLY A 37 10.07 -1.91 2.55
N THR A 38 9.26 -2.94 2.32
CA THR A 38 7.88 -3.05 2.84
C THR A 38 7.81 -3.86 4.14
N ASN A 39 8.89 -3.87 4.93
CA ASN A 39 8.93 -4.59 6.21
C ASN A 39 7.87 -4.04 7.17
N GLY A 40 7.14 -4.94 7.81
CA GLY A 40 6.02 -4.60 8.68
C GLY A 40 4.81 -4.01 7.92
N ALA A 41 4.68 -4.31 6.63
CA ALA A 41 3.58 -3.79 5.83
C ALA A 41 2.25 -4.48 6.17
N ASP A 42 1.18 -3.69 6.21
CA ASP A 42 -0.19 -4.16 6.32
C ASP A 42 -1.14 -3.33 5.42
N PHE A 43 -2.37 -3.82 5.25
CA PHE A 43 -3.44 -3.15 4.51
C PHE A 43 -3.05 -2.64 3.10
N PRO A 44 -2.52 -3.50 2.20
CA PRO A 44 -2.18 -3.06 0.86
C PRO A 44 -3.44 -2.69 0.05
N PHE A 45 -3.34 -1.64 -0.76
CA PHE A 45 -4.35 -1.21 -1.74
C PHE A 45 -3.67 -0.62 -2.99
N PHE A 46 -4.28 -0.77 -4.16
CA PHE A 46 -3.70 -0.26 -5.41
C PHE A 46 -4.11 1.19 -5.68
N SER A 47 -3.23 1.91 -6.39
CA SER A 47 -3.61 3.14 -7.09
C SER A 47 -4.59 2.86 -8.24
N PRO A 48 -5.35 3.87 -8.71
CA PRO A 48 -6.31 3.71 -9.80
C PRO A 48 -5.69 3.31 -11.14
N ASP A 49 -4.43 3.70 -11.38
CA ASP A 49 -3.64 3.32 -12.55
C ASP A 49 -2.98 1.93 -12.40
N GLY A 50 -3.00 1.34 -11.21
CA GLY A 50 -2.34 0.08 -10.89
C GLY A 50 -0.81 0.14 -10.88
N GLU A 51 -0.20 1.32 -10.89
CA GLU A 51 1.27 1.50 -10.88
C GLU A 51 1.87 1.57 -9.47
N TRP A 52 1.04 1.81 -8.46
CA TRP A 52 1.44 1.96 -7.06
C TRP A 52 0.61 1.09 -6.12
N ILE A 53 1.22 0.73 -5.00
CA ILE A 53 0.59 0.07 -3.87
C ILE A 53 0.75 0.98 -2.65
N GLY A 54 -0.36 1.44 -2.09
CA GLY A 54 -0.39 2.06 -0.78
C GLY A 54 -0.47 1.00 0.32
N PHE A 55 0.15 1.28 1.47
CA PHE A 55 0.20 0.35 2.61
C PHE A 55 0.48 1.09 3.92
N ASP A 56 0.13 0.45 5.04
CA ASP A 56 0.55 0.83 6.39
C ASP A 56 1.89 0.19 6.71
N SER A 57 2.79 0.94 7.36
CA SER A 57 4.00 0.41 7.98
C SER A 57 4.57 1.44 8.94
N ASP A 58 4.95 1.02 10.14
CA ASP A 58 5.50 1.89 11.21
C ASP A 58 4.60 3.08 11.57
N GLY A 59 3.27 2.89 11.53
CA GLY A 59 2.31 3.94 11.84
C GLY A 59 2.29 5.08 10.81
N LYS A 60 2.67 4.78 9.57
CA LYS A 60 2.71 5.72 8.46
C LYS A 60 2.01 5.13 7.25
N LEU A 61 1.29 5.98 6.54
CA LEU A 61 0.79 5.65 5.22
C LEU A 61 1.94 5.82 4.22
N LYS A 62 2.31 4.75 3.54
CA LYS A 62 3.39 4.71 2.56
C LYS A 62 2.87 4.22 1.21
N LYS A 63 3.60 4.48 0.14
CA LYS A 63 3.39 3.86 -1.18
C LYS A 63 4.68 3.28 -1.76
N VAL A 64 4.56 2.24 -2.57
CA VAL A 64 5.68 1.65 -3.32
C VAL A 64 5.23 1.37 -4.76
N SER A 65 6.15 1.52 -5.72
CA SER A 65 5.85 1.18 -7.11
C SER A 65 5.67 -0.33 -7.25
N VAL A 66 4.77 -0.76 -8.14
CA VAL A 66 4.64 -2.17 -8.53
C VAL A 66 5.90 -2.72 -9.21
N LEU A 67 6.78 -1.85 -9.73
CA LEU A 67 8.08 -2.23 -10.27
C LEU A 67 9.14 -2.42 -9.16
N GLY A 68 8.79 -2.14 -7.91
CA GLY A 68 9.70 -2.10 -6.77
C GLY A 68 10.41 -0.76 -6.61
N GLY A 69 11.43 -0.73 -5.76
CA GLY A 69 12.13 0.49 -5.35
C GLY A 69 11.82 0.90 -3.91
N PRO A 70 12.44 1.98 -3.41
CA PRO A 70 12.21 2.45 -2.06
C PRO A 70 10.77 2.98 -1.90
N PRO A 71 10.06 2.62 -0.81
CA PRO A 71 8.78 3.22 -0.51
C PRO A 71 8.87 4.72 -0.20
N VAL A 72 7.79 5.42 -0.49
CA VAL A 72 7.59 6.84 -0.20
C VAL A 72 6.61 6.98 0.94
N THR A 73 7.01 7.67 2.00
CA THR A 73 6.10 8.05 3.10
C THR A 73 5.20 9.19 2.64
N LEU A 74 3.89 9.08 2.87
CA LEU A 74 2.90 10.09 2.50
C LEU A 74 2.51 10.96 3.69
N CYS A 75 2.18 10.36 4.83
CA CYS A 75 1.82 11.05 6.07
C CYS A 75 1.84 10.10 7.28
N ASP A 76 1.65 10.66 8.47
CA ASP A 76 1.40 9.88 9.67
C ASP A 76 0.01 9.22 9.67
N ALA A 77 -0.02 7.94 10.05
CA ALA A 77 -1.23 7.13 10.16
C ALA A 77 -1.03 6.07 11.26
N PRO A 78 -0.93 6.47 12.54
CA PRO A 78 -0.40 5.64 13.63
C PRO A 78 -1.21 4.36 13.88
N ASN A 79 -2.44 4.28 13.39
CA ASN A 79 -3.30 3.11 13.57
C ASN A 79 -4.30 2.99 12.40
N LEU A 80 -3.78 2.87 11.17
CA LEU A 80 -4.58 2.83 9.94
C LEU A 80 -5.68 1.75 10.02
N ARG A 81 -6.91 2.12 9.64
CA ARG A 81 -8.07 1.18 9.59
C ARG A 81 -8.61 0.91 8.20
N GLY A 82 -8.13 1.65 7.22
CA GLY A 82 -8.53 1.52 5.84
C GLY A 82 -8.11 2.75 5.06
N ALA A 83 -7.90 2.55 3.77
CA ALA A 83 -7.57 3.60 2.82
C ALA A 83 -8.13 3.25 1.45
N SER A 84 -8.40 4.27 0.65
CA SER A 84 -8.78 4.15 -0.75
C SER A 84 -8.15 5.28 -1.55
N TRP A 85 -7.71 4.96 -2.77
CA TRP A 85 -7.03 5.88 -3.68
C TRP A 85 -8.01 6.32 -4.77
N ALA A 86 -8.30 7.61 -4.83
CA ALA A 86 -9.18 8.21 -5.82
C ALA A 86 -8.44 8.51 -7.13
N GLY A 87 -9.19 8.59 -8.23
CA GLY A 87 -8.67 8.83 -9.58
C GLY A 87 -7.97 10.18 -9.77
N ASP A 88 -8.12 11.12 -8.84
CA ASP A 88 -7.44 12.42 -8.84
C ASP A 88 -6.13 12.42 -8.05
N GLY A 89 -5.66 11.25 -7.59
CA GLY A 89 -4.46 11.10 -6.77
C GLY A 89 -4.69 11.35 -5.28
N THR A 90 -5.91 11.60 -4.83
CA THR A 90 -6.21 11.74 -3.40
C THR A 90 -6.33 10.36 -2.74
N ILE A 91 -5.69 10.17 -1.58
CA ILE A 91 -5.93 9.00 -0.74
C ILE A 91 -6.77 9.42 0.46
N VAL A 92 -7.93 8.79 0.61
CA VAL A 92 -8.82 8.96 1.78
C VAL A 92 -8.58 7.79 2.71
N PHE A 93 -8.35 8.07 3.99
CA PHE A 93 -7.96 7.06 4.96
C PHE A 93 -8.47 7.35 6.37
N VAL A 94 -8.43 6.33 7.22
CA VAL A 94 -8.78 6.44 8.65
C VAL A 94 -7.50 6.28 9.48
N PRO A 95 -6.90 7.38 10.00
CA PRO A 95 -5.58 7.37 10.63
C PRO A 95 -5.53 6.64 11.98
N GLY A 96 -6.68 6.43 12.63
CA GLY A 96 -6.75 5.81 13.95
C GLY A 96 -8.14 5.33 14.34
N ARG A 97 -8.24 4.62 15.48
CA ARG A 97 -9.53 4.14 16.04
C ARG A 97 -10.46 5.27 16.46
N SER A 98 -9.90 6.41 16.86
CA SER A 98 -10.60 7.61 17.26
C SER A 98 -10.16 8.74 16.34
N GLY A 99 -11.11 9.34 15.63
CA GLY A 99 -10.84 10.36 14.62
C GLY A 99 -11.72 10.16 13.38
N GLY A 100 -11.95 11.25 12.63
CA GLY A 100 -12.65 11.19 11.36
C GLY A 100 -11.78 10.65 10.22
N MET A 101 -12.33 10.60 9.02
CA MET A 101 -11.55 10.34 7.81
C MET A 101 -10.62 11.53 7.53
N ALA A 102 -9.42 11.24 7.06
CA ALA A 102 -8.44 12.20 6.58
C ALA A 102 -8.17 11.97 5.09
N ARG A 103 -7.50 12.94 4.45
CA ARG A 103 -7.04 12.81 3.07
C ARG A 103 -5.62 13.34 2.92
N VAL A 104 -4.87 12.73 2.02
CA VAL A 104 -3.52 13.17 1.61
C VAL A 104 -3.38 13.06 0.10
N SER A 105 -2.56 13.91 -0.51
CA SER A 105 -2.17 13.75 -1.91
C SER A 105 -1.23 12.56 -2.07
N GLU A 106 -1.31 11.84 -3.19
CA GLU A 106 -0.34 10.80 -3.52
C GLU A 106 1.09 11.32 -3.69
N ALA A 107 1.25 12.63 -3.92
CA ALA A 107 2.56 13.29 -3.94
C ALA A 107 3.11 13.52 -2.51
N GLY A 108 2.31 13.24 -1.47
CA GLY A 108 2.57 13.62 -0.09
C GLY A 108 2.22 15.09 0.16
N GLY A 109 2.81 15.64 1.21
CA GLY A 109 2.56 17.00 1.67
C GLY A 109 1.58 16.99 2.83
N GLU A 110 2.12 17.12 4.03
CA GLU A 110 1.35 17.50 5.22
C GLU A 110 1.01 19.00 5.19
#